data_AF-A0A4Q7V8Z3-F1
#
_entry.id   AF-A0A4Q7V8Z3-F1
#
_cell.length_a   1.000
_cell.length_b   1.000
_cell.length_c   1.000
_cell.angle_alpha   90.00
_cell.angle_beta   90.00
_cell.angle_gamma   90.00
#
_symmetry.space_group_name_H-M   'P 1'
#
loop_
_entity.id
_entity.type
_entity.pdbx_description
1 polymer ?
#
loop_
_entity_poly.entity_id
_entity_poly.type
_entity_poly.pdbx_seq_one_letter_code
_entity_poly.pdbx_strand_id
1 'polypeptide(L)'
;MSNQPDAHNLLVTARQLLLDELVPVLDEQHRYAALMIANAIGIAAREIAPPVAEDDIGKALDAFLAGVGADGEYSSVRAEAALAQLIRHRKIPADRKSGEALTDLLMHLTRSKLRISNPKFLNEN
;
A
#
# COMPACT_ATOMS: atom_id res chain seq x y z
N MET A 1 -25.20 -7.27 0.92
CA MET A 1 -24.73 -5.90 0.61
C MET A 1 -23.93 -5.45 1.83
N SER A 2 -22.60 -5.51 1.75
CA SER A 2 -21.73 -5.15 2.88
C SER A 2 -21.53 -3.64 2.89
N ASN A 3 -21.90 -3.00 3.99
CA ASN A 3 -21.83 -1.56 4.20
C ASN A 3 -20.37 -1.14 4.49
N GLN A 4 -19.47 -1.37 3.53
CA GLN A 4 -18.03 -1.06 3.60
C GLN A 4 -17.67 0.39 3.99
N PRO A 5 -18.51 1.44 3.78
CA PRO A 5 -18.19 2.79 4.26
C PRO A 5 -18.11 2.92 5.79
N ASP A 6 -18.67 1.98 6.55
CA ASP A 6 -18.76 2.08 8.01
C ASP A 6 -17.44 1.72 8.71
N ALA A 7 -16.77 0.65 8.28
CA ALA A 7 -15.55 0.16 8.94
C ALA A 7 -14.41 1.19 8.91
N HIS A 8 -14.23 1.90 7.79
CA HIS A 8 -13.25 2.98 7.69
C HIS A 8 -13.55 4.09 8.69
N ASN A 9 -14.80 4.54 8.75
CA ASN A 9 -15.22 5.61 9.65
C ASN A 9 -15.06 5.19 11.11
N LEU A 10 -15.41 3.95 11.47
CA LEU A 10 -15.19 3.43 12.82
C LEU A 10 -13.71 3.46 13.22
N LEU A 11 -12.79 3.07 12.33
CA LEU A 11 -11.35 3.13 12.62
C LEU A 11 -10.86 4.58 12.74
N VAL A 12 -11.31 5.49 11.86
CA VAL A 12 -10.98 6.91 11.94
C VAL A 12 -11.47 7.52 13.25
N THR A 13 -12.73 7.27 13.63
CA THR A 13 -13.34 7.76 14.87
C THR A 13 -12.63 7.19 16.10
N ALA A 14 -12.36 5.88 16.13
CA ALA A 14 -11.64 5.26 17.25
C ALA A 14 -10.23 5.85 17.41
N ARG A 15 -9.54 6.09 16.30
CA ARG A 15 -8.22 6.73 16.31
C ARG A 15 -8.30 8.16 16.84
N GLN A 16 -9.29 8.93 16.41
CA GLN A 16 -9.46 10.32 16.85
C GLN A 16 -9.76 10.38 18.35
N LEU A 17 -10.70 9.57 18.83
CA LEU A 17 -11.04 9.47 20.24
C LEU A 17 -9.82 9.10 21.11
N LEU A 18 -9.03 8.13 20.65
CA LEU A 18 -7.81 7.72 21.33
C LEU A 18 -6.79 8.86 21.43
N LEU A 19 -6.59 9.62 20.35
CA LEU A 19 -5.58 10.70 20.31
C LEU A 19 -6.02 11.96 21.05
N ASP A 20 -7.29 12.34 20.93
CA ASP A 20 -7.78 13.63 21.40
C ASP A 20 -8.28 13.56 22.84
N GLU A 21 -8.89 12.45 23.25
CA GLU A 21 -9.53 12.33 24.56
C GLU A 21 -8.73 11.45 25.52
N LEU A 22 -8.19 10.32 25.06
CA LEU A 22 -7.52 9.36 25.94
C LEU A 22 -6.04 9.67 26.14
N VAL A 23 -5.26 9.87 25.07
CA VAL A 23 -3.81 10.13 25.15
C VAL A 23 -3.45 11.29 26.09
N PRO A 24 -4.19 12.42 26.14
CA PRO A 24 -3.84 13.53 27.04
C PRO A 24 -4.00 13.24 28.52
N VAL A 25 -4.83 12.26 28.90
CA VAL A 25 -5.11 11.91 30.30
C VAL A 25 -4.33 10.68 30.78
N LEU A 26 -3.62 10.00 29.88
CA LEU A 26 -2.77 8.86 30.22
C LEU A 26 -1.45 9.31 30.87
N ASP A 27 -0.94 8.49 31.78
CA ASP A 27 0.41 8.63 32.30
C ASP A 27 1.48 8.37 31.22
N GLU A 28 2.73 8.72 31.50
CA GLU A 28 3.82 8.56 30.53
C GLU A 28 4.03 7.10 30.09
N GLN A 29 3.80 6.15 31.01
CA GLN A 29 4.02 4.73 30.76
C GLN A 29 3.04 4.18 29.71
N HIS A 30 1.77 4.59 29.75
CA HIS A 30 0.76 4.12 28.79
C HIS A 30 0.66 4.99 27.54
N ARG A 31 1.13 6.25 27.60
CA ARG A 31 1.09 7.18 26.47
C ARG A 31 1.79 6.64 25.22
N TYR A 32 2.96 6.01 25.36
CA TYR A 32 3.67 5.42 24.22
C TYR A 32 2.87 4.30 23.57
N ALA A 33 2.32 3.38 24.37
CA ALA A 33 1.52 2.27 23.87
C ALA A 33 0.25 2.79 23.15
N ALA A 34 -0.42 3.81 23.70
CA ALA A 34 -1.58 4.44 23.09
C ALA A 34 -1.26 5.09 21.73
N LEU A 35 -0.13 5.79 21.61
CA LEU A 35 0.33 6.35 20.34
C LEU A 35 0.65 5.26 19.30
N MET A 36 1.24 4.15 19.74
CA MET A 36 1.54 3.00 18.88
C MET A 36 0.25 2.33 18.37
N ILE A 37 -0.75 2.17 19.23
CA ILE A 37 -2.10 1.69 18.85
C ILE A 37 -2.76 2.65 17.85
N ALA A 38 -2.72 3.97 18.11
CA ALA A 38 -3.27 4.97 17.20
C ALA A 38 -2.62 4.93 15.82
N ASN A 39 -1.32 4.61 15.74
CA ASN A 39 -0.65 4.42 14.47
C ASN A 39 -1.14 3.17 13.74
N ALA A 40 -1.28 2.03 14.43
CA ALA A 40 -1.80 0.78 13.88
C ALA A 40 -3.23 0.95 13.34
N ILE A 41 -4.11 1.62 14.09
CA ILE A 41 -5.48 1.93 13.63
C ILE A 41 -5.45 2.78 12.36
N GLY A 42 -4.53 3.76 12.29
CA GLY A 42 -4.37 4.59 11.09
C GLY A 42 -3.93 3.79 9.87
N ILE A 43 -3.05 2.80 10.03
CA ILE A 43 -2.64 1.88 8.95
C ILE A 43 -3.85 1.05 8.51
N ALA A 44 -4.56 0.41 9.45
CA ALA A 44 -5.73 -0.40 9.16
C ALA A 44 -6.83 0.38 8.43
N ALA A 45 -7.08 1.64 8.83
CA ALA A 45 -8.03 2.50 8.14
C ALA A 45 -7.65 2.72 6.67
N ARG A 46 -6.36 2.96 6.38
CA ARG A 46 -5.88 3.16 5.00
C ARG A 46 -5.91 1.87 4.17
N GLU A 47 -5.71 0.71 4.78
CA GLU A 47 -5.80 -0.58 4.07
C GLU A 47 -7.22 -0.89 3.58
N ILE A 48 -8.24 -0.49 4.35
CA ILE A 48 -9.64 -0.75 3.98
C ILE A 48 -10.30 0.40 3.22
N ALA A 49 -9.61 1.55 3.10
CA ALA A 49 -10.09 2.65 2.29
C ALA A 49 -10.14 2.20 0.82
N PRO A 50 -11.21 2.53 0.08
CA PRO A 50 -11.26 2.22 -1.35
C PRO A 50 -10.06 2.85 -2.06
N PRO A 51 -9.45 2.15 -3.03
CA PRO A 51 -8.32 2.68 -3.77
C PRO A 51 -8.72 4.02 -4.42
N VAL A 52 -7.90 5.04 -4.22
CA VAL A 52 -8.04 6.31 -4.93
C VAL A 52 -7.94 5.99 -6.43
N ALA A 53 -8.89 6.48 -7.22
CA ALA A 53 -9.08 6.13 -8.64
C ALA A 53 -7.83 6.32 -9.54
N GLU A 54 -6.79 7.00 -9.05
CA GLU A 54 -5.52 7.25 -9.74
C GLU A 54 -4.48 6.10 -9.59
N ASP A 55 -4.60 5.24 -8.58
CA ASP A 55 -3.59 4.21 -8.27
C ASP A 55 -4.04 2.81 -8.76
N ASP A 56 -4.21 2.65 -10.08
CA ASP A 56 -4.48 1.34 -10.67
C ASP A 56 -3.20 0.53 -10.90
N ILE A 57 -2.51 0.27 -9.78
CA ILE A 57 -1.29 -0.54 -9.70
C ILE A 57 -1.51 -1.92 -10.32
N GLY A 58 -2.71 -2.48 -10.14
CA GLY A 58 -3.13 -3.74 -10.74
C GLY A 58 -3.00 -3.67 -12.26
N LYS A 59 -3.61 -2.66 -12.90
CA LYS A 59 -3.46 -2.46 -14.35
C LYS A 59 -2.02 -2.20 -14.78
N ALA A 60 -1.25 -1.42 -14.04
CA ALA A 60 0.15 -1.16 -14.38
C ALA A 60 1.00 -2.44 -14.35
N LEU A 61 0.78 -3.29 -13.35
CA LEU A 61 1.44 -4.59 -13.20
C LEU A 61 0.99 -5.58 -14.28
N ASP A 62 -0.31 -5.66 -14.54
CA ASP A 62 -0.87 -6.51 -15.60
C ASP A 62 -0.33 -6.10 -16.98
N ALA A 63 -0.27 -4.80 -17.27
CA ALA A 63 0.28 -4.26 -18.51
C ALA A 63 1.78 -4.57 -18.65
N PHE A 64 2.55 -4.49 -17.57
CA PHE A 64 3.96 -4.86 -17.59
C PHE A 64 4.16 -6.36 -17.86
N LEU A 65 3.40 -7.23 -17.17
CA LEU A 65 3.47 -8.68 -17.36
C LEU A 65 3.10 -9.08 -18.79
N ALA A 66 2.08 -8.44 -19.37
CA ALA A 66 1.74 -8.63 -20.78
C ALA A 66 2.86 -8.15 -21.72
N GLY A 67 3.50 -7.02 -21.40
CA GLY A 67 4.62 -6.47 -22.19
C GLY A 67 5.86 -7.38 -22.25
N VAL A 68 6.04 -8.26 -21.26
CA VAL A 68 7.16 -9.22 -21.20
C VAL A 68 6.76 -10.64 -21.61
N GLY A 69 5.55 -10.84 -22.14
CA GLY A 69 5.08 -12.16 -22.58
C GLY A 69 4.76 -13.12 -21.43
N ALA A 70 4.40 -12.59 -20.26
CA ALA A 70 4.01 -13.34 -19.07
C ALA A 70 2.48 -13.31 -18.82
N ASP A 71 1.72 -13.02 -19.86
CA ASP A 71 0.27 -12.90 -19.92
C ASP A 71 -0.40 -14.27 -19.79
N GLY A 72 -1.25 -14.45 -18.76
CA GLY A 72 -2.24 -15.54 -18.75
C GLY A 72 -2.48 -16.34 -17.46
N GLU A 73 -1.76 -16.15 -16.35
CA GLU A 73 -1.92 -17.06 -15.19
C GLU A 73 -2.01 -16.42 -13.79
N TYR A 74 -2.01 -15.09 -13.69
CA TYR A 74 -1.87 -14.43 -12.39
C TYR A 74 -3.05 -13.51 -12.07
N SER A 75 -3.83 -13.88 -11.06
CA SER A 75 -4.65 -12.93 -10.27
C SER A 75 -3.72 -11.85 -9.69
N SER A 76 -4.22 -10.63 -9.43
CA SER A 76 -3.44 -9.52 -8.83
C SER A 76 -2.63 -9.94 -7.59
N VAL A 77 -3.15 -10.85 -6.77
CA VAL A 77 -2.46 -11.42 -5.59
C VAL A 77 -1.22 -12.25 -5.98
N ARG A 78 -1.24 -12.89 -7.14
CA ARG A 78 -0.11 -13.68 -7.68
C ARG A 78 0.79 -12.87 -8.62
N ALA A 79 0.35 -11.71 -9.08
CA ALA A 79 1.08 -10.90 -10.05
C ALA A 79 2.39 -10.34 -9.47
N GLU A 80 2.42 -9.89 -8.21
CA GLU A 80 3.66 -9.47 -7.54
C GLU A 80 4.64 -10.66 -7.38
N ALA A 81 4.13 -11.84 -7.04
CA ALA A 81 4.94 -13.04 -6.90
C ALA A 81 5.53 -13.47 -8.26
N ALA A 82 4.77 -13.37 -9.34
CA ALA A 82 5.22 -13.61 -10.70
C ALA A 82 6.32 -12.63 -11.11
N LEU A 83 6.12 -11.32 -10.88
CA LEU A 83 7.15 -10.30 -11.10
C LEU A 83 8.44 -10.62 -10.35
N ALA A 84 8.34 -10.99 -9.06
CA ALA A 84 9.50 -11.36 -8.26
C ALA A 84 10.24 -12.59 -8.80
N GLN A 85 9.54 -13.56 -9.38
CA GLN A 85 10.17 -14.71 -10.05
C GLN A 85 10.87 -14.29 -11.35
N LEU A 86 10.25 -13.43 -12.17
CA LEU A 86 10.84 -12.94 -13.41
C LEU A 86 12.14 -12.16 -13.16
N ILE A 87 12.16 -11.29 -12.13
CA ILE A 87 13.35 -10.56 -11.70
C ILE A 87 14.45 -11.54 -11.26
N ARG A 88 14.13 -12.47 -10.34
CA ARG A 88 15.10 -13.42 -9.78
C ARG A 88 15.72 -14.33 -10.84
N HIS A 89 14.91 -14.77 -11.80
CA HIS A 89 15.36 -15.64 -12.89
C HIS A 89 15.90 -14.88 -14.11
N ARG A 90 16.03 -13.54 -14.04
CA ARG A 90 16.48 -12.69 -15.14
C ARG A 90 15.71 -12.94 -16.44
N LYS A 91 14.40 -13.17 -16.32
CA LYS A 91 13.49 -13.42 -17.45
C LYS A 91 12.88 -12.14 -18.03
N ILE A 92 13.26 -10.98 -17.50
CA ILE A 92 12.92 -9.68 -18.07
C ILE A 92 13.94 -9.37 -19.17
N PRO A 93 13.51 -8.95 -20.37
CA PRO A 93 14.42 -8.59 -21.44
C PRO A 93 15.47 -7.58 -20.98
N ALA A 94 16.74 -7.81 -21.34
CA ALA A 94 17.87 -6.96 -20.96
C ALA A 94 18.04 -5.72 -21.85
N ASP A 95 16.93 -5.19 -22.36
CA ASP A 95 16.91 -3.96 -23.15
C ASP A 95 16.57 -2.74 -22.27
N ARG A 96 16.98 -1.56 -22.74
CA ARG A 96 16.80 -0.31 -22.00
C ARG A 96 15.32 0.00 -21.68
N LYS A 97 14.42 -0.27 -22.62
CA LYS A 97 12.98 0.03 -22.48
C LYS A 97 12.36 -0.85 -21.39
N SER A 98 12.68 -2.13 -21.38
CA SER A 98 12.23 -3.08 -20.36
C SER A 98 12.80 -2.74 -18.98
N GLY A 99 14.05 -2.28 -18.91
CA GLY A 99 14.69 -1.82 -17.67
C GLY A 99 14.06 -0.55 -17.09
N GLU A 100 13.76 0.44 -17.93
CA GLU A 100 13.06 1.67 -17.54
C GLU A 100 11.64 1.34 -17.05
N ALA A 101 10.88 0.55 -17.81
CA ALA A 101 9.52 0.15 -17.43
C ALA A 101 9.47 -0.63 -16.10
N LEU A 102 10.44 -1.51 -15.85
CA LEU A 102 10.55 -2.22 -14.58
C LEU A 102 10.82 -1.26 -13.41
N THR A 103 11.72 -0.30 -13.61
CA THR A 103 12.09 0.68 -12.58
C THR A 103 10.90 1.55 -12.21
N ASP A 104 10.17 2.04 -13.21
CA ASP A 104 8.97 2.85 -13.01
C ASP A 104 7.88 2.08 -12.26
N LEU A 105 7.64 0.82 -12.63
CA LEU A 105 6.67 -0.05 -11.94
C LEU A 105 7.05 -0.29 -10.47
N LEU A 106 8.31 -0.62 -10.19
CA LEU A 106 8.79 -0.86 -8.82
C LEU A 106 8.69 0.42 -7.96
N MET A 107 8.97 1.58 -8.55
CA MET A 107 8.84 2.86 -7.87
C MET A 107 7.38 3.19 -7.56
N HIS A 108 6.48 2.95 -8.51
CA HIS A 108 5.04 3.13 -8.33
C HIS A 108 4.51 2.22 -7.21
N LEU A 109 4.82 0.92 -7.26
CA LEU A 109 4.48 -0.06 -6.21
C LEU A 109 4.97 0.37 -4.82
N THR A 110 6.22 0.83 -4.75
CA THR A 110 6.83 1.27 -3.49
C THR A 110 6.12 2.49 -2.91
N ARG A 111 5.84 3.50 -3.74
CA ARG A 111 5.12 4.71 -3.32
C ARG A 111 3.72 4.39 -2.82
N SER A 112 2.99 3.53 -3.52
CA SER A 112 1.64 3.13 -3.08
C SER A 112 1.66 2.36 -1.75
N LYS A 113 2.62 1.45 -1.54
CA LYS A 113 2.81 0.77 -0.24
C LYS A 113 3.21 1.74 0.88
N LEU A 114 4.02 2.77 0.56
CA LEU A 114 4.37 3.82 1.51
C LEU A 114 3.17 4.71 1.87
N ARG A 115 2.25 4.98 0.94
CA ARG A 115 1.05 5.78 1.22
C ARG A 115 0.16 5.14 2.29
N ILE A 116 0.18 3.81 2.38
CA ILE A 116 -0.53 3.04 3.39
C ILE A 116 0.28 2.96 4.70
N SER A 117 1.52 2.49 4.62
CA SER A 117 2.31 2.19 5.81
C SER A 117 2.92 3.43 6.48
N ASN A 118 3.40 4.41 5.71
CA ASN A 118 4.11 5.57 6.22
C ASN A 118 4.04 6.80 5.27
N PRO A 119 2.87 7.44 5.13
CA PRO A 119 2.64 8.48 4.12
C PRO A 119 3.50 9.74 4.30
N LYS A 120 4.07 9.97 5.49
CA LYS A 120 4.93 11.13 5.77
C LYS A 120 6.16 11.18 4.86
N PHE A 121 6.68 10.02 4.47
CA PHE A 121 7.84 9.90 3.57
C PHE A 121 7.54 10.26 2.10
N LEU A 122 6.26 10.47 1.74
CA LEU A 122 5.86 10.90 0.40
C LEU A 122 5.66 12.42 0.29
N ASN A 123 5.67 13.13 1.42
CA ASN A 123 5.38 14.57 1.50
C ASN A 123 6.65 15.42 1.66
N GLU A 124 7.85 14.88 1.41
CA GLU A 124 9.08 15.66 1.37
C GLU A 124 9.22 16.36 0.01
N ASN A 125 8.75 17.61 -0.05
CA ASN A 125 9.13 18.65 -1.01
C ASN A 125 9.22 19.99 -0.25
#